data_AF-A0A1F8T8G4-F1
#
_entry.id   AF-A0A1F8T8G4-F1
#
_cell.length_a   1.000
_cell.length_b   1.000
_cell.length_c   1.000
_cell.angle_alpha   90.00
_cell.angle_beta   90.00
_cell.angle_gamma   90.00
#
_symmetry.space_group_name_H-M   'P 1'
#
loop_
_entity.id
_entity.type
_entity.pdbx_description
1 polymer ?
#
loop_
_entity_poly.entity_id
_entity_poly.type
_entity_poly.pdbx_seq_one_letter_code
_entity_poly.pdbx_strand_id
1 'polypeptide(L)'
;MTFSARNLLFACLMTFVVGCSVATGSRTPEPLESQLPPTATTPALESTSFTATPFESTTADLARTPPYLSLATLETGPEATAQAGSMWTLVTDLHRRGILNNAQGKYQALQPFEASWAQIDYYDFLPTGHSPGDFVLRADVQWESASERANFWNSGCGFVFRMNARGDHYLVFLGLDGNLYLYRKLDQVISRLGSGSYREEIRVSGSSQITLAVEGQWMTVFVNGEQVYRQSDDTFSAGLLGYALASGTNKDFGTRCEMTNVELWEIGPP
;
A
#
# COMPACT_ATOMS: atom_id res chain seq x y z
N MET A 1 -16.89 49.13 -22.18
CA MET A 1 -15.66 49.11 -22.98
C MET A 1 -15.71 47.88 -23.87
N THR A 2 -15.76 48.10 -25.18
CA THR A 2 -16.04 47.16 -26.26
C THR A 2 -14.76 46.72 -26.99
N PHE A 3 -14.90 45.72 -27.86
CA PHE A 3 -14.01 45.15 -28.90
C PHE A 3 -13.25 43.87 -28.48
N SER A 4 -13.35 42.69 -29.13
CA SER A 4 -13.66 42.22 -30.50
C SER A 4 -12.41 41.75 -31.28
N ALA A 5 -12.54 40.52 -31.81
CA ALA A 5 -11.97 39.95 -33.04
C ALA A 5 -10.44 39.70 -33.24
N ARG A 6 -10.12 38.39 -33.28
CA ARG A 6 -9.49 37.58 -34.36
C ARG A 6 -8.55 38.22 -35.42
N ASN A 7 -7.53 37.40 -35.72
CA ASN A 7 -6.76 37.19 -36.97
C ASN A 7 -5.62 38.17 -37.30
N LEU A 8 -4.43 37.63 -37.60
CA LEU A 8 -3.78 37.73 -38.93
C LEU A 8 -2.45 36.96 -38.97
N LEU A 9 -2.35 36.01 -39.92
CA LEU A 9 -1.09 35.52 -40.48
C LEU A 9 -0.38 36.67 -41.22
N PHE A 10 0.96 36.72 -41.19
CA PHE A 10 1.74 37.27 -42.29
C PHE A 10 3.10 36.57 -42.40
N ALA A 11 3.33 36.01 -43.58
CA ALA A 11 4.61 35.47 -44.03
C ALA A 11 5.56 36.62 -44.41
N CYS A 12 6.87 36.44 -44.24
CA CYS A 12 7.83 37.17 -45.06
C CYS A 12 9.08 36.34 -45.34
N LEU A 13 9.40 36.33 -46.62
CA LEU A 13 10.42 35.59 -47.35
C LEU A 13 11.73 36.42 -47.35
N MET A 14 12.89 35.79 -47.19
CA MET A 14 14.15 36.35 -47.71
C MET A 14 15.09 35.24 -48.20
N THR A 15 15.42 35.34 -49.48
CA THR A 15 16.35 34.54 -50.28
C THR A 15 17.74 35.20 -50.37
N PHE A 16 18.70 34.44 -50.94
CA PHE A 16 20.00 34.79 -51.56
C PHE A 16 21.27 34.56 -50.69
N VAL A 17 22.40 33.96 -51.12
CA VAL A 17 22.95 33.44 -52.40
C VAL A 17 23.94 32.28 -52.09
N VAL A 18 23.96 31.31 -53.02
CA VAL A 18 24.98 30.35 -53.51
C VAL A 18 26.45 30.48 -53.05
N GLY A 19 27.04 29.32 -52.73
CA GLY A 19 28.48 29.06 -52.84
C GLY A 19 28.76 27.56 -53.05
N CYS A 20 29.02 27.15 -54.28
CA CYS A 20 29.40 25.78 -54.66
C CYS A 20 30.86 25.48 -54.27
N SER A 21 31.11 24.27 -53.74
CA SER A 21 32.40 23.61 -53.91
C SER A 21 32.17 22.11 -54.08
N VAL A 22 32.56 21.63 -55.25
CA VAL A 22 32.50 20.24 -55.72
C VAL A 22 33.76 19.54 -55.25
N ALA A 23 33.62 18.46 -54.50
CA ALA A 23 34.65 17.44 -54.34
C ALA A 23 34.10 16.13 -54.90
N THR A 24 34.62 15.74 -56.05
CA THR A 24 34.33 14.51 -56.78
C THR A 24 34.93 13.31 -56.06
N GLY A 25 34.07 12.51 -55.43
CA GLY A 25 34.39 11.15 -55.00
C GLY A 25 33.62 10.15 -55.85
N SER A 26 34.28 9.50 -56.79
CA SER A 26 33.74 8.40 -57.59
C SER A 26 33.50 7.18 -56.70
N ARG A 27 32.22 6.83 -56.46
CA ARG A 27 31.84 5.49 -55.99
C ARG A 27 31.04 4.80 -57.09
N THR A 28 31.62 3.72 -57.60
CA THR A 28 30.96 2.72 -58.42
C THR A 28 29.73 2.19 -57.69
N PRO A 29 28.53 2.13 -58.31
CA PRO A 29 27.39 1.45 -57.69
C PRO A 29 27.61 -0.07 -57.77
N GLU A 30 27.64 -0.70 -56.60
CA GLU A 30 27.58 -2.15 -56.44
C GLU A 30 26.17 -2.64 -56.85
N PRO A 31 26.01 -3.82 -57.47
CA PRO A 31 24.70 -4.31 -57.86
C PRO A 31 23.87 -4.61 -56.61
N LEU A 32 22.66 -4.07 -56.54
CA LEU A 32 21.69 -4.39 -55.49
C LEU A 32 21.21 -5.83 -55.69
N GLU A 33 21.83 -6.78 -55.01
CA GLU A 33 21.33 -8.15 -54.91
C GLU A 33 20.09 -8.15 -54.01
N SER A 34 18.94 -8.43 -54.63
CA SER A 34 17.64 -8.50 -53.96
C SER A 34 17.61 -9.70 -53.01
N GLN A 35 17.90 -9.48 -51.74
CA GLN A 35 17.64 -10.46 -50.70
C GLN A 35 16.18 -10.36 -50.25
N LEU A 36 15.38 -11.33 -50.69
CA LEU A 36 14.08 -11.63 -50.08
C LEU A 36 14.28 -11.91 -48.57
N PRO A 37 13.41 -11.41 -47.68
CA PRO A 37 13.49 -11.75 -46.26
C PRO A 37 13.24 -13.26 -46.09
N PRO A 38 13.91 -13.92 -45.13
CA PRO A 38 13.66 -15.33 -44.87
C PRO A 38 12.23 -15.52 -44.38
N THR A 39 11.49 -16.43 -45.03
CA THR A 39 10.21 -16.93 -44.55
C THR A 39 10.40 -17.51 -43.16
N ALA A 40 9.84 -16.85 -42.14
CA ALA A 40 9.75 -17.41 -40.81
C ALA A 40 8.77 -18.59 -40.85
N THR A 41 9.30 -19.81 -40.88
CA THR A 41 8.53 -21.01 -40.58
C THR A 41 8.08 -20.93 -39.13
N THR A 42 6.79 -20.71 -38.91
CA THR A 42 6.16 -20.81 -37.60
C THR A 42 6.39 -22.24 -37.06
N PRO A 43 7.02 -22.43 -35.90
CA PRO A 43 6.99 -23.73 -35.25
C PRO A 43 5.54 -24.02 -34.85
N ALA A 44 5.04 -25.20 -35.25
CA ALA A 44 3.76 -25.71 -34.81
C ALA A 44 3.77 -25.79 -33.27
N LEU A 45 2.83 -25.13 -32.62
CA LEU A 45 2.57 -25.30 -31.20
C LEU A 45 2.06 -26.74 -30.99
N GLU A 46 2.92 -27.59 -30.45
CA GLU A 46 2.49 -28.85 -29.86
C GLU A 46 1.58 -28.53 -28.67
N SER A 47 0.32 -28.94 -28.79
CA SER A 47 -0.67 -28.89 -27.73
C SER A 47 -0.29 -29.92 -26.66
N THR A 48 0.43 -29.47 -25.63
CA THR A 48 0.52 -30.23 -24.38
C THR A 48 -0.75 -30.00 -23.59
N SER A 49 -1.64 -31.00 -23.64
CA SER A 49 -2.81 -31.07 -22.77
C SER A 49 -2.35 -31.22 -21.32
N PHE A 50 -2.40 -30.14 -20.54
CA PHE A 50 -2.29 -30.23 -19.10
C PHE A 50 -3.60 -30.80 -18.56
N THR A 51 -3.57 -32.06 -18.12
CA THR A 51 -4.64 -32.64 -17.31
C THR A 51 -4.74 -31.83 -16.02
N ALA A 52 -5.81 -31.04 -15.88
CA ALA A 52 -6.15 -30.39 -14.63
C ALA A 52 -6.53 -31.48 -13.63
N THR A 53 -5.60 -31.85 -12.76
CA THR A 53 -5.91 -32.62 -11.56
C THR A 53 -6.80 -31.75 -10.68
N PRO A 54 -7.99 -32.20 -10.24
CA PRO A 54 -8.80 -31.45 -9.30
C PRO A 54 -7.98 -31.23 -8.02
N PHE A 55 -7.76 -29.97 -7.63
CA PHE A 55 -7.19 -29.65 -6.33
C PHE A 55 -8.30 -29.93 -5.30
N GLU A 56 -8.29 -31.12 -4.71
CA GLU A 56 -9.07 -31.40 -3.51
C GLU A 56 -8.56 -30.46 -2.40
N SER A 57 -9.32 -29.39 -2.18
CA SER A 57 -9.16 -28.52 -1.02
C SER A 57 -9.54 -29.32 0.21
N THR A 58 -8.59 -30.09 0.76
CA THR A 58 -8.80 -30.75 2.04
C THR A 58 -8.91 -29.66 3.11
N THR A 59 -10.00 -29.68 3.86
CA THR A 59 -10.37 -28.76 4.96
C THR A 59 -9.37 -28.80 6.15
N ALA A 60 -8.16 -29.32 5.95
CA ALA A 60 -7.12 -29.50 6.95
C ALA A 60 -6.10 -28.35 7.03
N ASP A 61 -6.09 -27.41 6.07
CA ASP A 61 -5.11 -26.31 6.04
C ASP A 61 -5.50 -25.10 6.93
N LEU A 62 -6.68 -25.14 7.57
CA LEU A 62 -7.08 -24.16 8.60
C LEU A 62 -6.50 -24.46 9.99
N ALA A 63 -5.68 -25.51 10.12
CA ALA A 63 -5.12 -25.95 11.41
C ALA A 63 -3.61 -25.66 11.56
N ARG A 64 -3.00 -24.88 10.67
CA ARG A 64 -1.62 -24.41 10.85
C ARG A 64 -1.62 -23.16 11.71
N THR A 65 -1.73 -23.34 13.03
CA THR A 65 -1.44 -22.27 13.98
C THR A 65 0.01 -21.81 13.74
N PRO A 66 0.28 -20.58 13.28
CA PRO A 66 1.65 -20.09 13.22
C PRO A 66 2.25 -20.09 14.63
N PRO A 67 3.57 -20.31 14.79
CA PRO A 67 4.20 -20.52 16.11
C PRO A 67 4.30 -19.26 16.99
N TYR A 68 3.52 -18.21 16.73
CA TYR A 68 3.57 -16.93 17.43
C TYR A 68 2.23 -16.60 18.08
N LEU A 69 1.87 -17.36 19.11
CA LEU A 69 0.89 -16.94 20.11
C LEU A 69 1.53 -17.10 21.49
N SER A 70 2.43 -16.17 21.82
CA SER A 70 2.68 -15.88 23.23
C SER A 70 1.50 -15.02 23.68
N LEU A 71 0.59 -15.60 24.46
CA LEU A 71 -0.44 -14.84 25.16
C LEU A 71 0.28 -13.91 26.14
N ALA A 72 0.55 -12.67 25.74
CA ALA A 72 1.05 -11.68 26.67
C ALA A 72 -0.08 -11.37 27.66
N THR A 73 0.20 -11.72 28.91
CA THR A 73 -0.57 -11.36 30.10
C THR A 73 -0.97 -9.89 30.00
N LEU A 74 -2.26 -9.57 30.20
CA LEU A 74 -2.73 -8.20 30.39
C LEU A 74 -1.91 -7.57 31.52
N GLU A 75 -0.93 -6.73 31.17
CA GLU A 75 -0.10 -6.06 32.16
C GLU A 75 -0.96 -5.00 32.88
N THR A 76 -1.38 -5.27 34.11
CA THR A 76 -2.06 -4.28 34.96
C THR A 76 -1.03 -3.44 35.72
N GLY A 77 0.00 -2.98 35.02
CA GLY A 77 1.14 -2.25 35.58
C GLY A 77 1.06 -0.73 35.41
N PRO A 78 2.01 0.03 35.97
CA PRO A 78 2.14 1.48 35.76
C PRO A 78 2.34 1.84 34.28
N GLU A 79 2.97 0.95 33.50
CA GLU A 79 3.16 1.13 32.05
C GLU A 79 1.84 1.13 31.28
N ALA A 80 0.95 0.15 31.52
CA ALA A 80 -0.38 0.13 30.91
C ALA A 80 -1.23 1.36 31.30
N THR A 81 -1.04 1.87 32.51
CA THR A 81 -1.69 3.12 32.95
C THR A 81 -1.12 4.35 32.22
N ALA A 82 0.20 4.39 31.99
CA ALA A 82 0.86 5.45 31.24
C ALA A 82 0.49 5.42 29.75
N GLN A 83 0.43 4.24 29.13
CA GLN A 83 -0.01 4.05 27.75
C GLN A 83 -1.45 4.53 27.56
N ALA A 84 -2.38 4.09 28.43
CA ALA A 84 -3.75 4.58 28.42
C ALA A 84 -3.84 6.12 28.52
N GLY A 85 -3.01 6.75 29.36
CA GLY A 85 -2.92 8.21 29.46
C GLY A 85 -2.37 8.90 28.20
N SER A 86 -1.37 8.29 27.56
CA SER A 86 -0.82 8.76 26.28
C SER A 86 -1.85 8.67 25.15
N MET A 87 -2.56 7.55 25.05
CA MET A 87 -3.64 7.38 24.08
C MET A 87 -4.79 8.38 24.33
N TRP A 88 -5.19 8.59 25.59
CA TRP A 88 -6.19 9.61 25.93
C TRP A 88 -5.77 11.02 25.49
N THR A 89 -4.49 11.37 25.66
CA THR A 89 -3.95 12.66 25.21
C THR A 89 -4.06 12.80 23.69
N LEU A 90 -3.71 11.74 22.95
CA LEU A 90 -3.84 11.70 21.48
C LEU A 90 -5.30 11.87 21.05
N VAL A 91 -6.22 11.07 21.57
CA VAL A 91 -7.65 11.10 21.20
C VAL A 91 -8.25 12.49 21.50
N THR A 92 -7.94 13.07 22.65
CA THR A 92 -8.41 14.41 23.01
C THR A 92 -7.85 15.49 22.07
N ASP A 93 -6.60 15.36 21.62
CA ASP A 93 -6.03 16.25 20.61
C ASP A 93 -6.72 16.12 19.25
N LEU A 94 -6.96 14.90 18.80
CA LEU A 94 -7.68 14.62 17.55
C LEU A 94 -9.11 15.18 17.57
N HIS A 95 -9.80 15.06 18.70
CA HIS A 95 -11.11 15.68 18.89
C HIS A 95 -11.04 17.21 18.86
N ARG A 96 -10.10 17.81 19.59
CA ARG A 96 -9.88 19.27 19.60
C ARG A 96 -9.61 19.84 18.21
N ARG A 97 -8.93 19.06 17.36
CA ARG A 97 -8.59 19.41 15.96
C ARG A 97 -9.74 19.16 14.96
N GLY A 98 -10.87 18.61 15.40
CA GLY A 98 -11.99 18.25 14.52
C GLY A 98 -11.69 17.06 13.59
N ILE A 99 -10.71 16.23 13.94
CA ILE A 99 -10.48 14.94 13.27
C ILE A 99 -11.52 13.93 13.76
N LEU A 100 -11.80 13.94 15.07
CA LEU A 100 -12.85 13.15 15.71
C LEU A 100 -13.97 14.06 16.22
N ASN A 101 -15.21 13.60 16.11
CA ASN A 101 -16.39 14.22 16.68
C ASN A 101 -16.59 13.81 18.13
N ASN A 102 -16.13 12.61 18.53
CA ASN A 102 -16.20 12.10 19.89
C ASN A 102 -14.82 11.65 20.40
N ALA A 103 -14.53 11.96 21.66
CA ALA A 103 -13.33 11.48 22.37
C ALA A 103 -13.63 10.36 23.38
N GLN A 104 -14.89 10.16 23.78
CA GLN A 104 -15.27 9.13 24.72
C GLN A 104 -15.09 7.74 24.11
N GLY A 105 -14.64 6.78 24.91
CA GLY A 105 -14.34 5.45 24.40
C GLY A 105 -13.66 4.56 25.43
N LYS A 106 -13.16 3.43 24.94
CA LYS A 106 -12.51 2.39 25.74
C LYS A 106 -11.11 2.11 25.21
N TYR A 107 -10.12 2.20 26.09
CA TYR A 107 -8.74 1.81 25.82
C TYR A 107 -8.54 0.29 25.89
N GLN A 108 -7.76 -0.25 24.97
CA GLN A 108 -7.31 -1.64 24.92
C GLN A 108 -5.88 -1.70 24.41
N ALA A 109 -4.98 -2.34 25.16
CA ALA A 109 -3.68 -2.73 24.65
C ALA A 109 -3.83 -4.03 23.84
N LEU A 110 -3.29 -4.06 22.62
CA LEU A 110 -3.31 -5.24 21.76
C LEU A 110 -1.98 -5.99 21.84
N GLN A 111 -2.02 -7.27 21.47
CA GLN A 111 -0.83 -8.11 21.43
C GLN A 111 0.13 -7.61 20.35
N PRO A 112 1.46 -7.66 20.59
CA PRO A 112 2.43 -7.35 19.55
C PRO A 112 2.30 -8.33 18.38
N PHE A 113 2.77 -7.89 17.22
CA PHE A 113 2.72 -8.65 15.97
C PHE A 113 4.12 -8.75 15.39
N GLU A 114 4.51 -9.95 14.98
CA GLU A 114 5.71 -10.18 14.19
C GLU A 114 5.36 -11.19 13.09
N ALA A 115 5.63 -10.84 11.84
CA ALA A 115 5.47 -11.75 10.71
C ALA A 115 6.46 -11.44 9.60
N SER A 116 6.72 -12.44 8.77
CA SER A 116 7.44 -12.26 7.52
C SER A 116 6.80 -13.08 6.40
N TRP A 117 6.77 -12.55 5.19
CA TRP A 117 6.24 -13.25 4.02
C TRP A 117 7.04 -12.98 2.75
N ALA A 118 7.39 -14.05 2.04
CA ALA A 118 8.08 -14.03 0.75
C ALA A 118 7.12 -14.39 -0.41
N GLN A 119 6.12 -13.55 -0.63
CA GLN A 119 5.15 -13.70 -1.71
C GLN A 119 4.95 -12.36 -2.43
N ILE A 120 5.62 -12.19 -3.56
CA ILE A 120 5.60 -10.96 -4.34
C ILE A 120 4.19 -10.59 -4.80
N ASP A 121 3.84 -9.34 -4.57
CA ASP A 121 2.56 -8.72 -4.93
C ASP A 121 1.33 -9.24 -4.17
N TYR A 122 1.56 -9.83 -2.99
CA TYR A 122 0.51 -10.23 -2.05
C TYR A 122 0.64 -9.49 -0.72
N TYR A 123 -0.48 -9.40 -0.01
CA TYR A 123 -0.52 -9.02 1.40
C TYR A 123 -1.22 -10.08 2.22
N ASP A 124 -0.77 -10.27 3.47
CA ASP A 124 -1.45 -11.10 4.46
C ASP A 124 -2.03 -10.24 5.55
N PHE A 125 -2.88 -10.85 6.36
CA PHE A 125 -3.27 -10.26 7.63
C PHE A 125 -3.45 -11.29 8.74
N LEU A 126 -3.20 -10.84 9.97
CA LEU A 126 -3.49 -11.59 11.17
C LEU A 126 -4.57 -10.84 11.99
N PRO A 127 -5.73 -11.44 12.28
CA PRO A 127 -6.76 -10.83 13.12
C PRO A 127 -6.24 -10.47 14.51
N THR A 128 -6.66 -9.31 15.02
CA THR A 128 -6.36 -8.90 16.41
C THR A 128 -7.33 -9.49 17.43
N GLY A 129 -8.46 -10.04 16.96
CA GLY A 129 -9.58 -10.47 17.80
C GLY A 129 -10.57 -9.34 18.13
N HIS A 130 -10.33 -8.11 17.66
CA HIS A 130 -11.22 -6.97 17.84
C HIS A 130 -12.01 -6.67 16.56
N SER A 131 -13.19 -6.06 16.71
CA SER A 131 -14.05 -5.68 15.57
C SER A 131 -14.70 -4.31 15.77
N PRO A 132 -13.90 -3.24 15.87
CA PRO A 132 -14.41 -1.90 16.16
C PRO A 132 -15.20 -1.31 14.98
N GLY A 133 -16.10 -0.37 15.31
CA GLY A 133 -16.72 0.53 14.32
C GLY A 133 -15.87 1.76 14.10
N ASP A 134 -15.92 2.67 15.07
CA ASP A 134 -15.12 3.89 15.15
C ASP A 134 -13.99 3.70 16.17
N PHE A 135 -12.78 4.09 15.82
CA PHE A 135 -11.60 3.83 16.63
C PHE A 135 -10.41 4.73 16.31
N VAL A 136 -9.47 4.81 17.26
CA VAL A 136 -8.10 5.23 17.02
C VAL A 136 -7.17 4.06 17.34
N LEU A 137 -6.31 3.70 16.39
CA LEU A 137 -5.28 2.68 16.53
C LEU A 137 -3.92 3.34 16.40
N ARG A 138 -3.00 3.02 17.31
CA ARG A 138 -1.59 3.45 17.24
C ARG A 138 -0.68 2.25 17.41
N ALA A 139 0.41 2.20 16.66
CA ALA A 139 1.44 1.19 16.83
C ALA A 139 2.81 1.77 16.46
N ASP A 140 3.84 1.28 17.16
CA ASP A 140 5.22 1.43 16.72
C ASP A 140 5.55 0.28 15.77
N VAL A 141 6.04 0.61 14.57
CA VAL A 141 6.23 -0.32 13.47
C VAL A 141 7.69 -0.36 13.10
N GLN A 142 8.22 -1.56 12.91
CA GLN A 142 9.52 -1.81 12.30
C GLN A 142 9.32 -2.69 11.07
N TRP A 143 10.11 -2.45 10.03
CA TRP A 143 10.07 -3.24 8.81
C TRP A 143 11.47 -3.59 8.33
N GLU A 144 11.55 -4.68 7.58
CA GLU A 144 12.74 -5.11 6.85
C GLU A 144 12.34 -5.80 5.55
N SER A 145 13.11 -5.60 4.47
CA SER A 145 13.00 -6.33 3.22
C SER A 145 14.29 -7.10 2.98
N ALA A 146 14.16 -8.37 2.65
CA ALA A 146 15.28 -9.21 2.21
C ALA A 146 15.88 -8.77 0.86
N SER A 147 15.21 -7.87 0.12
CA SER A 147 15.60 -7.42 -1.21
C SER A 147 15.77 -5.90 -1.30
N GLU A 148 16.93 -5.49 -1.80
CA GLU A 148 17.26 -4.13 -2.25
C GLU A 148 16.60 -3.76 -3.59
N ARG A 149 15.77 -4.65 -4.14
CA ARG A 149 15.05 -4.48 -5.41
C ARG A 149 13.62 -5.00 -5.33
N ALA A 150 13.02 -4.97 -4.15
CA ALA A 150 11.62 -5.34 -3.98
C ALA A 150 10.70 -4.36 -4.74
N ASN A 151 9.45 -4.76 -4.98
CA ASN A 151 8.38 -3.84 -5.34
C ASN A 151 8.06 -2.98 -4.10
N PHE A 152 8.85 -1.92 -3.88
CA PHE A 152 8.81 -1.14 -2.62
C PHE A 152 7.45 -0.50 -2.32
N TRP A 153 6.72 -0.09 -3.36
CA TRP A 153 5.36 0.44 -3.24
C TRP A 153 4.33 -0.61 -2.78
N ASN A 154 4.66 -1.90 -2.91
CA ASN A 154 3.83 -3.04 -2.54
C ASN A 154 4.51 -3.92 -1.48
N SER A 155 5.37 -3.32 -0.66
CA SER A 155 6.06 -3.95 0.46
C SER A 155 5.85 -3.08 1.68
N GLY A 156 5.46 -3.63 2.82
CA GLY A 156 5.27 -2.83 4.01
C GLY A 156 4.36 -3.40 5.07
N CYS A 157 4.08 -2.57 6.07
CA CYS A 157 3.38 -2.95 7.28
C CYS A 157 2.17 -2.03 7.49
N GLY A 158 1.07 -2.56 8.00
CA GLY A 158 -0.09 -1.76 8.36
C GLY A 158 -1.26 -2.56 8.90
N PHE A 159 -2.48 -2.23 8.48
CA PHE A 159 -3.70 -2.79 9.05
C PHE A 159 -4.76 -3.09 8.01
N VAL A 160 -5.45 -4.20 8.25
CA VAL A 160 -6.79 -4.48 7.70
C VAL A 160 -7.81 -4.00 8.71
N PHE A 161 -8.85 -3.31 8.29
CA PHE A 161 -9.89 -2.84 9.19
C PHE A 161 -11.28 -2.87 8.56
N ARG A 162 -12.28 -2.95 9.44
CA ARG A 162 -13.70 -3.10 9.09
C ARG A 162 -13.95 -4.27 8.14
N MET A 163 -13.23 -5.37 8.35
CA MET A 163 -13.40 -6.58 7.55
C MET A 163 -14.71 -7.28 7.88
N ASN A 164 -15.51 -7.56 6.86
CA ASN A 164 -16.77 -8.29 7.00
C ASN A 164 -16.56 -9.81 6.81
N ALA A 165 -17.63 -10.59 6.99
CA ALA A 165 -17.60 -12.05 6.87
C ALA A 165 -17.25 -12.58 5.47
N ARG A 166 -17.36 -11.74 4.42
CA ARG A 166 -16.97 -12.10 3.04
C ARG A 166 -15.49 -11.79 2.77
N GLY A 167 -14.79 -11.19 3.73
CA GLY A 167 -13.42 -10.70 3.55
C GLY A 167 -13.34 -9.42 2.73
N ASP A 168 -14.43 -8.66 2.58
CA ASP A 168 -14.37 -7.28 2.08
C ASP A 168 -13.88 -6.38 3.22
N HIS A 169 -12.98 -5.44 2.94
CA HIS A 169 -12.31 -4.64 3.97
C HIS A 169 -11.59 -3.42 3.40
N TYR A 170 -11.14 -2.55 4.29
CA TYR A 170 -10.08 -1.58 3.99
C TYR A 170 -8.72 -2.13 4.37
N LEU A 171 -7.69 -1.74 3.62
CA LEU A 171 -6.29 -2.06 3.88
C LEU A 171 -5.49 -0.76 3.82
N VAL A 172 -4.70 -0.50 4.85
CA VAL A 172 -3.74 0.60 4.89
C VAL A 172 -2.35 0.07 5.22
N PHE A 173 -1.30 0.54 4.55
CA PHE A 173 0.08 0.20 4.91
C PHE A 173 1.09 1.28 4.52
N LEU A 174 2.21 1.28 5.23
CA LEU A 174 3.39 2.09 4.93
C LEU A 174 4.28 1.35 3.93
N GLY A 175 4.36 1.86 2.71
CA GLY A 175 5.22 1.35 1.64
C GLY A 175 6.70 1.63 1.91
N LEU A 176 7.58 0.72 1.49
CA LEU A 176 9.03 0.90 1.65
C LEU A 176 9.58 2.07 0.82
N ASP A 177 8.81 2.55 -0.14
CA ASP A 177 9.07 3.72 -0.98
C ASP A 177 8.75 5.07 -0.31
N GLY A 178 8.27 5.06 0.94
CA GLY A 178 7.96 6.29 1.67
C GLY A 178 6.55 6.83 1.44
N ASN A 179 5.67 6.03 0.83
CA ASN A 179 4.26 6.36 0.65
C ASN A 179 3.37 5.47 1.51
N LEU A 180 2.35 6.06 2.10
CA LEU A 180 1.19 5.37 2.63
C LEU A 180 0.27 4.99 1.47
N TYR A 181 -0.30 3.78 1.52
CA TYR A 181 -1.34 3.36 0.59
C TYR A 181 -2.62 2.97 1.34
N LEU A 182 -3.76 3.43 0.83
CA LEU A 182 -5.09 3.04 1.31
C LEU A 182 -5.87 2.36 0.18
N TYR A 183 -6.36 1.16 0.44
CA TYR A 183 -7.12 0.33 -0.48
C TYR A 183 -8.48 -0.07 0.12
N ARG A 184 -9.41 -0.41 -0.77
CA ARG A 184 -10.66 -1.10 -0.48
C ARG A 184 -10.69 -2.40 -1.27
N LYS A 185 -10.94 -3.52 -0.59
CA LYS A 185 -11.32 -4.79 -1.21
C LYS A 185 -12.83 -4.95 -1.10
N LEU A 186 -13.53 -5.03 -2.23
CA LEU A 186 -14.97 -5.25 -2.30
C LEU A 186 -15.26 -6.27 -3.41
N ASP A 187 -15.92 -7.37 -3.06
CA ASP A 187 -16.29 -8.43 -4.01
C ASP A 187 -15.09 -8.91 -4.85
N GLN A 188 -13.96 -9.16 -4.15
CA GLN A 188 -12.66 -9.55 -4.71
C GLN A 188 -11.94 -8.48 -5.55
N VAL A 189 -12.51 -7.29 -5.72
CA VAL A 189 -11.85 -6.17 -6.42
C VAL A 189 -11.09 -5.31 -5.42
N ILE A 190 -9.77 -5.19 -5.62
CA ILE A 190 -8.92 -4.27 -4.85
C ILE A 190 -8.84 -2.94 -5.60
N SER A 191 -9.35 -1.89 -4.98
CA SER A 191 -9.32 -0.51 -5.50
C SER A 191 -8.47 0.36 -4.59
N ARG A 192 -7.53 1.11 -5.15
CA ARG A 192 -6.79 2.13 -4.40
C ARG A 192 -7.70 3.32 -4.14
N LEU A 193 -7.90 3.68 -2.88
CA LEU A 193 -8.60 4.90 -2.49
C LEU A 193 -7.67 6.11 -2.55
N GLY A 194 -6.38 5.92 -2.24
CA GLY A 194 -5.35 6.92 -2.47
C GLY A 194 -4.04 6.63 -1.77
N SER A 195 -3.25 7.68 -1.56
CA SER A 195 -1.93 7.63 -0.91
C SER A 195 -1.51 8.99 -0.37
N GLY A 196 -0.60 8.98 0.60
CA GLY A 196 0.12 10.16 1.07
C GLY A 196 1.61 9.86 1.25
N SER A 197 2.48 10.80 0.92
CA SER A 197 3.91 10.65 1.21
C SER A 197 4.17 10.96 2.68
N TYR A 198 5.03 10.17 3.32
CA TYR A 198 5.50 10.39 4.69
C TYR A 198 7.03 10.47 4.78
N ARG A 199 7.73 10.16 3.69
CA ARG A 199 9.15 10.43 3.46
C ARG A 199 9.45 10.37 1.95
N GLU A 200 10.60 10.87 1.55
CA GLU A 200 11.02 10.89 0.14
C GLU A 200 11.88 9.67 -0.26
N GLU A 201 12.47 8.98 0.71
CA GLU A 201 13.49 7.94 0.46
C GLU A 201 12.93 6.52 0.55
N ILE A 202 13.42 5.65 -0.34
CA ILE A 202 13.27 4.20 -0.20
C ILE A 202 14.13 3.73 0.97
N ARG A 203 13.55 2.92 1.86
CA ARG A 203 14.28 2.28 2.96
C ARG A 203 13.85 0.84 3.11
N VAL A 204 14.78 -0.08 2.82
CA VAL A 204 14.55 -1.52 2.96
C VAL A 204 14.36 -1.95 4.41
N SER A 205 14.87 -1.18 5.36
CA SER A 205 14.60 -1.35 6.79
C SER A 205 14.37 0.00 7.47
N GLY A 206 13.64 -0.02 8.57
CA GLY A 206 13.39 1.19 9.35
C GLY A 206 12.27 1.03 10.35
N SER A 207 11.93 2.14 10.98
CA SER A 207 10.85 2.20 11.96
C SER A 207 10.05 3.49 11.84
N SER A 208 8.81 3.45 12.31
CA SER A 208 7.92 4.60 12.38
C SER A 208 6.77 4.31 13.35
N GLN A 209 6.14 5.35 13.89
CA GLN A 209 4.83 5.22 14.52
C GLN A 209 3.73 5.48 13.50
N ILE A 210 2.75 4.60 13.42
CA ILE A 210 1.53 4.81 12.64
C ILE A 210 0.35 5.04 13.58
N THR A 211 -0.49 6.02 13.25
CA THR A 211 -1.80 6.22 13.89
C THR A 211 -2.87 6.22 12.82
N LEU A 212 -3.90 5.39 13.00
CA LEU A 212 -5.09 5.32 12.17
C LEU A 212 -6.30 5.76 13.00
N ALA A 213 -6.90 6.90 12.65
CA ALA A 213 -8.12 7.40 13.25
C ALA A 213 -9.28 7.20 12.28
N VAL A 214 -10.30 6.45 12.68
CA VAL A 214 -11.47 6.11 11.88
C VAL A 214 -12.73 6.49 12.65
N GLU A 215 -13.55 7.38 12.09
CA GLU A 215 -14.83 7.76 12.68
C GLU A 215 -15.87 8.03 11.58
N GLY A 216 -16.99 7.30 11.62
CA GLY A 216 -17.96 7.29 10.54
C GLY A 216 -17.30 6.86 9.22
N GLN A 217 -17.42 7.71 8.19
CA GLN A 217 -16.79 7.47 6.87
C GLN A 217 -15.35 7.98 6.76
N TRP A 218 -14.84 8.69 7.76
CA TRP A 218 -13.53 9.33 7.68
C TRP A 218 -12.43 8.39 8.17
N MET A 219 -11.37 8.26 7.39
CA MET A 219 -10.13 7.59 7.75
C MET A 219 -8.99 8.60 7.65
N THR A 220 -8.31 8.86 8.76
CA THR A 220 -7.17 9.78 8.84
C THR A 220 -5.96 9.01 9.31
N VAL A 221 -4.86 9.14 8.59
CA VAL A 221 -3.62 8.45 8.92
C VAL A 221 -2.55 9.45 9.26
N PHE A 222 -1.83 9.14 10.33
CA PHE A 222 -0.66 9.88 10.78
C PHE A 222 0.55 8.98 10.81
N VAL A 223 1.70 9.56 10.47
CA VAL A 223 2.99 8.91 10.61
C VAL A 223 3.88 9.82 11.44
N ASN A 224 4.40 9.29 12.54
CA ASN A 224 5.18 10.05 13.54
C ASN A 224 4.45 11.31 14.04
N GLY A 225 3.12 11.24 14.18
CA GLY A 225 2.26 12.34 14.65
C GLY A 225 1.85 13.36 13.59
N GLU A 226 2.42 13.32 12.38
CA GLU A 226 2.04 14.19 11.26
C GLU A 226 0.91 13.57 10.44
N GLN A 227 -0.10 14.35 10.09
CA GLN A 227 -1.20 13.87 9.25
C GLN A 227 -0.73 13.71 7.81
N VAL A 228 -0.63 12.47 7.32
CA VAL A 228 -0.12 12.17 5.98
C VAL A 228 -1.24 12.01 4.95
N TYR A 229 -2.43 11.60 5.40
CA TYR A 229 -3.54 11.32 4.50
C TYR A 229 -4.88 11.35 5.23
N ARG A 230 -5.93 11.79 4.54
CA ARG A 230 -7.32 11.73 5.02
C ARG A 230 -8.24 11.42 3.85
N GLN A 231 -9.14 10.46 4.03
CA GLN A 231 -10.08 10.01 3.02
C GLN A 231 -11.46 9.78 3.63
N SER A 232 -12.50 10.00 2.82
CA SER A 232 -13.87 9.59 3.14
C SER A 232 -14.28 8.41 2.28
N ASP A 233 -14.83 7.37 2.88
CA ASP A 233 -15.47 6.23 2.20
C ASP A 233 -16.43 5.56 3.19
N ASP A 234 -17.67 5.29 2.77
CA ASP A 234 -18.76 4.79 3.62
C ASP A 234 -19.13 3.33 3.35
N THR A 235 -18.30 2.60 2.58
CA THR A 235 -18.58 1.21 2.20
C THR A 235 -18.68 0.27 3.41
N PHE A 236 -17.80 0.45 4.42
CA PHE A 236 -17.79 -0.37 5.62
C PHE A 236 -17.82 0.51 6.87
N SER A 237 -18.69 0.18 7.83
CA SER A 237 -18.88 0.94 9.07
C SER A 237 -18.25 0.28 10.31
N ALA A 238 -18.08 -1.04 10.29
CA ALA A 238 -17.48 -1.82 11.37
C ALA A 238 -17.00 -3.17 10.84
N GLY A 239 -16.17 -3.85 11.62
CA GLY A 239 -15.73 -5.21 11.31
C GLY A 239 -14.37 -5.53 11.87
N LEU A 240 -13.87 -6.72 11.53
CA LEU A 240 -12.62 -7.26 12.06
C LEU A 240 -11.44 -6.33 11.77
N LEU A 241 -10.59 -6.17 12.79
CA LEU A 241 -9.30 -5.49 12.75
C LEU A 241 -8.19 -6.54 12.67
N GLY A 242 -7.19 -6.30 11.83
CA GLY A 242 -6.04 -7.17 11.65
C GLY A 242 -4.76 -6.40 11.37
N TYR A 243 -3.63 -6.97 11.79
CA TYR A 243 -2.31 -6.55 11.34
C TYR A 243 -2.10 -6.98 9.91
N ALA A 244 -1.51 -6.13 9.07
CA ALA A 244 -1.27 -6.41 7.66
C ALA A 244 0.21 -6.32 7.32
N LEU A 245 0.63 -7.20 6.40
CA LEU A 245 1.97 -7.24 5.84
C LEU A 245 1.83 -7.39 4.33
N ALA A 246 2.41 -6.47 3.56
CA ALA A 246 2.53 -6.58 2.11
C ALA A 246 3.97 -6.96 1.74
N SER A 247 4.13 -7.84 0.75
CA SER A 247 5.44 -8.31 0.29
C SER A 247 5.63 -8.07 -1.20
N GLY A 248 6.70 -7.36 -1.55
CA GLY A 248 7.09 -7.09 -2.93
C GLY A 248 8.28 -7.92 -3.41
N THR A 249 8.57 -9.05 -2.76
CA THR A 249 9.71 -9.90 -3.11
C THR A 249 9.51 -11.35 -2.67
N ASN A 250 10.01 -12.30 -3.47
CA ASN A 250 10.09 -13.73 -3.12
C ASN A 250 11.44 -14.13 -2.49
N LYS A 251 12.36 -13.18 -2.33
CA LYS A 251 13.72 -13.45 -1.82
C LYS A 251 13.69 -13.70 -0.31
N ASP A 252 14.34 -14.76 0.15
CA ASP A 252 14.52 -15.14 1.56
C ASP A 252 13.22 -15.06 2.38
N PHE A 253 13.16 -14.20 3.42
CA PHE A 253 11.97 -13.99 4.24
C PHE A 253 10.99 -12.96 3.64
N GLY A 254 11.32 -12.40 2.48
CA GLY A 254 10.54 -11.40 1.79
C GLY A 254 10.49 -10.07 2.53
N THR A 255 9.31 -9.67 2.97
CA THR A 255 9.10 -8.51 3.85
C THR A 255 8.81 -9.01 5.27
N ARG A 256 9.43 -8.40 6.28
CA ARG A 256 9.17 -8.61 7.69
C ARG A 256 8.58 -7.35 8.31
N CYS A 257 7.61 -7.54 9.19
CA CYS A 257 6.99 -6.50 9.99
C CYS A 257 7.00 -6.90 11.46
N GLU A 258 7.35 -5.95 12.31
CA GLU A 258 7.17 -6.03 13.76
C GLU A 258 6.34 -4.82 14.20
N MET A 259 5.29 -5.05 14.99
CA MET A 259 4.47 -4.00 15.58
C MET A 259 4.39 -4.20 17.08
N THR A 260 4.78 -3.17 17.82
CA THR A 260 4.77 -3.11 19.28
C THR A 260 3.99 -1.90 19.75
N ASN A 261 3.75 -1.81 21.07
CA ASN A 261 2.95 -0.74 21.69
C ASN A 261 1.64 -0.49 20.93
N VAL A 262 0.95 -1.58 20.59
CA VAL A 262 -0.27 -1.51 19.80
C VAL A 262 -1.42 -1.13 20.73
N GLU A 263 -2.00 0.03 20.50
CA GLU A 263 -3.00 0.65 21.35
C GLU A 263 -4.27 0.92 20.54
N LEU A 264 -5.40 0.42 21.02
CA LEU A 264 -6.72 0.64 20.43
C LEU A 264 -7.60 1.45 21.38
N TRP A 265 -8.13 2.56 20.88
CA TRP A 265 -9.22 3.30 21.49
C TRP A 265 -10.49 3.11 20.68
N GLU A 266 -11.43 2.33 21.20
CA GLU A 266 -12.75 2.18 20.56
C GLU A 266 -13.63 3.36 20.96
N ILE A 267 -14.06 4.15 19.98
CA ILE A 267 -14.87 5.34 20.21
C ILE A 267 -16.29 4.90 20.54
N GLY A 268 -16.83 5.41 21.64
CA GLY A 268 -18.19 5.12 22.08
C GLY A 268 -19.24 5.81 21.21
N PRO A 269 -20.51 5.41 21.32
CA PRO A 269 -21.60 6.19 20.72
C PRO A 269 -21.54 7.64 21.23
N PRO A 270 -21.91 8.62 20.38
CA PRO A 270 -22.02 10.01 20.80
C PRO A 270 -23.09 10.21 21.90
#